data_AF-A0A7S0XQW2-F1
#
_entry.id   AF-A0A7S0XQW2-F1
#
_cell.length_a   1.000
_cell.length_b   1.000
_cell.length_c   1.000
_cell.angle_alpha   90.00
_cell.angle_beta   90.00
_cell.angle_gamma   90.00
#
_symmetry.space_group_name_H-M   'P 1'
#
loop_
_entity.id
_entity.type
_entity.pdbx_description
1 polymer ?
#
loop_
_entity_poly.entity_id
_entity_poly.type
_entity_poly.pdbx_seq_one_letter_code
_entity_poly.pdbx_strand_id
1 'polypeptide(L)'
;GCTPRMQRVIKLIMSSGHRLSSLVNDILDATSIRESRFVIKLQDVALRDVADSVCSTISPLVKPGVTLTNQVPAGLRSFVGDTTRVHQILVNLLGNSAKFTSSGSIRLGAEEHRHHIAIFVQDTGVGIKEDQIVDIFDPFVQSDMSTSRHYEGSGLGLAIVKSLTEAHGGTIKVESSTDGDNHGSTFTLQLPWEGPSPQDEDINERDAPPAPAKSDLLSEHSIKVFKEKYRTGSGEGGKPSADAERVESSDPSIPLTTCTVLACQL
;
A
#
# COMPACT_ATOMS: atom_id res chain seq x y z
N GLY A 1 11.36 27.75 38.22
CA GLY A 1 10.46 28.19 37.12
C GLY A 1 11.23 28.19 35.82
N CYS A 2 10.74 27.49 34.80
CA CYS A 2 11.41 27.40 33.49
C CYS A 2 11.24 28.74 32.74
N THR A 3 12.32 29.41 32.37
CA THR A 3 12.26 30.73 31.72
C THR A 3 11.68 30.63 30.29
N PRO A 4 11.00 31.66 29.76
CA PRO A 4 10.41 31.65 28.41
C PRO A 4 11.42 31.35 27.28
N ARG A 5 12.70 31.66 27.52
CA ARG A 5 13.82 31.31 26.62
C ARG A 5 14.12 29.81 26.64
N MET A 6 14.11 29.19 27.82
CA MET A 6 14.37 27.76 28.00
C MET A 6 13.25 26.91 27.41
N GLN A 7 11.98 27.34 27.53
CA GLN A 7 10.85 26.71 26.85
C GLN A 7 10.96 26.76 25.32
N ARG A 8 11.42 27.89 24.75
CA ARG A 8 11.66 28.00 23.30
C ARG A 8 12.78 27.07 22.81
N VAL A 9 13.88 26.99 23.57
CA VAL A 9 15.01 26.11 23.23
C VAL A 9 14.61 24.64 23.33
N ILE A 10 13.87 24.24 24.36
CA ILE A 10 13.34 22.87 24.49
C ILE A 10 12.41 22.55 23.32
N LYS A 11 11.47 23.45 22.97
CA LYS A 11 10.61 23.26 21.80
C LYS A 11 11.40 23.10 20.51
N LEU A 12 12.46 23.90 20.32
CA LEU A 12 13.31 23.82 19.14
C LEU A 12 14.04 22.47 19.07
N ILE A 13 14.70 22.05 20.16
CA ILE A 13 15.40 20.76 20.25
C ILE A 13 14.43 19.60 20.02
N MET A 14 13.26 19.61 20.64
CA MET A 14 12.22 18.59 20.44
C MET A 14 11.76 18.57 18.98
N SER A 15 11.51 19.74 18.37
CA SER A 15 11.11 19.80 16.96
C SER A 15 12.18 19.26 16.00
N SER A 16 13.45 19.55 16.26
CA SER A 16 14.58 19.02 15.48
C SER A 16 14.76 17.51 15.69
N GLY A 17 14.59 17.02 16.92
CA GLY A 17 14.63 15.58 17.24
C GLY A 17 13.49 14.81 16.58
N HIS A 18 12.26 15.34 16.62
CA HIS A 18 11.12 14.78 15.90
C HIS A 18 11.34 14.78 14.39
N ARG A 19 11.89 15.87 13.84
CA ARG A 19 12.19 15.95 12.40
C ARG A 19 13.24 14.94 11.97
N LEU A 20 14.32 14.76 12.75
CA LEU A 20 15.33 13.75 12.47
C LEU A 20 14.78 12.32 12.61
N SER A 21 14.00 12.05 13.66
CA SER A 21 13.35 10.76 13.85
C SER A 21 12.38 10.44 12.71
N SER A 22 11.63 11.44 12.23
CA SER A 22 10.76 11.30 11.06
C SER A 22 11.58 10.93 9.83
N LEU A 23 12.70 11.61 9.56
CA LEU A 23 13.55 11.31 8.41
C LEU A 23 14.18 9.91 8.48
N VAL A 24 14.59 9.46 9.67
CA VAL A 24 15.12 8.09 9.85
C VAL A 24 14.01 7.05 9.62
N ASN A 25 12.84 7.27 10.18
CA ASN A 25 11.69 6.39 9.98
C ASN A 25 11.25 6.37 8.52
N ASP A 26 11.23 7.53 7.85
CA ASP A 26 10.95 7.68 6.42
C ASP A 26 11.93 6.85 5.57
N ILE A 27 13.23 6.84 5.89
CA ILE A 27 14.21 6.01 5.18
C ILE A 27 13.93 4.51 5.42
N LEU A 28 13.66 4.11 6.66
CA LEU A 28 13.36 2.71 7.00
C LEU A 28 12.04 2.25 6.35
N ASP A 29 11.06 3.13 6.27
CA ASP A 29 9.79 2.87 5.61
C ASP A 29 9.99 2.79 4.10
N ALA A 30 10.79 3.67 3.49
CA ALA A 30 11.15 3.59 2.08
C ALA A 30 11.86 2.27 1.71
N THR A 31 12.73 1.75 2.60
CA THR A 31 13.32 0.41 2.41
C THR A 31 12.27 -0.69 2.53
N SER A 32 11.36 -0.58 3.49
CA SER A 32 10.31 -1.58 3.72
C SER A 32 9.27 -1.63 2.59
N ILE A 33 8.96 -0.48 1.98
CA ILE A 33 8.10 -0.35 0.79
C ILE A 33 8.73 -1.09 -0.40
N ARG A 34 10.01 -0.81 -0.72
CA ARG A 34 10.71 -1.44 -1.87
C ARG A 34 10.82 -2.95 -1.74
N GLU A 35 10.92 -3.43 -0.50
CA GLU A 35 11.05 -4.85 -0.20
C GLU A 35 9.70 -5.53 0.04
N SER A 36 8.57 -4.81 -0.10
CA SER A 36 7.20 -5.29 0.19
C SER A 36 7.09 -6.01 1.54
N ARG A 37 7.82 -5.51 2.54
CA ARG A 37 8.22 -6.31 3.71
C ARG A 37 7.57 -5.90 5.02
N PHE A 38 6.49 -5.12 4.97
CA PHE A 38 5.77 -4.76 6.19
C PHE A 38 5.15 -6.00 6.82
N VAL A 39 5.74 -6.43 7.94
CA VAL A 39 5.17 -7.50 8.76
C VAL A 39 4.08 -6.90 9.64
N ILE A 40 2.83 -7.26 9.38
CA ILE A 40 1.66 -6.87 10.16
C ILE A 40 1.51 -7.80 11.37
N LYS A 41 1.44 -7.22 12.57
CA LYS A 41 1.14 -7.96 13.79
C LYS A 41 -0.36 -7.91 14.06
N LEU A 42 -1.05 -8.97 13.67
CA LEU A 42 -2.50 -9.07 13.82
C LEU A 42 -2.89 -9.20 15.30
N GLN A 43 -3.71 -8.27 15.76
CA GLN A 43 -4.32 -8.21 17.08
C GLN A 43 -5.69 -7.53 16.98
N ASP A 44 -6.49 -7.60 18.05
CA ASP A 44 -7.76 -6.86 18.08
C ASP A 44 -7.48 -5.35 18.19
N VAL A 45 -7.97 -4.60 17.21
CA VAL A 45 -7.82 -3.14 17.13
C VAL A 45 -9.14 -2.47 17.52
N ALA A 46 -9.12 -1.77 18.65
CA ALA A 46 -10.17 -0.82 19.01
C ALA A 46 -9.94 0.49 18.23
N LEU A 47 -10.55 0.62 17.03
CA LEU A 47 -10.32 1.77 16.15
C LEU A 47 -10.61 3.10 16.83
N ARG A 48 -11.61 3.15 17.71
CA ARG A 48 -11.99 4.37 18.43
C ARG A 48 -10.85 4.91 19.29
N ASP A 49 -10.16 4.05 20.02
CA ASP A 49 -9.02 4.45 20.88
C ASP A 49 -7.86 4.98 20.04
N VAL A 50 -7.58 4.31 18.91
CA VAL A 50 -6.57 4.76 17.95
C VAL A 50 -6.94 6.13 17.38
N ALA A 51 -8.19 6.30 16.95
CA ALA A 51 -8.69 7.56 16.42
C ALA A 51 -8.59 8.70 17.43
N ASP A 52 -8.99 8.47 18.69
CA ASP A 52 -8.91 9.47 19.76
C ASP A 52 -7.45 9.86 20.07
N SER A 53 -6.54 8.88 20.10
CA SER A 53 -5.09 9.11 20.26
C SER A 53 -4.51 9.95 19.13
N VAL A 54 -4.83 9.61 17.87
CA VAL A 54 -4.33 10.33 16.69
C VAL A 54 -4.93 11.73 16.62
N CYS A 55 -6.24 11.90 16.85
CA CYS A 55 -6.87 13.22 16.89
C CYS A 55 -6.24 14.12 17.95
N SER A 56 -5.91 13.58 19.13
CA SER A 56 -5.19 14.31 20.19
C SER A 56 -3.78 14.73 19.75
N THR A 57 -3.09 13.89 18.98
CA THR A 57 -1.75 14.16 18.44
C THR A 57 -1.78 15.23 17.35
N ILE A 58 -2.80 15.22 16.48
CA ILE A 58 -2.91 16.13 15.34
C ILE A 58 -3.54 17.48 15.72
N SER A 59 -4.39 17.51 16.75
CA SER A 59 -5.10 18.73 17.18
C SER A 59 -4.21 19.98 17.31
N PRO A 60 -2.98 19.92 17.89
CA PRO A 60 -2.09 21.08 17.96
C PRO A 60 -1.52 21.57 16.62
N LEU A 61 -1.56 20.73 15.58
CA LEU A 61 -1.06 21.04 14.23
C LEU A 61 -2.14 21.66 13.33
N VAL A 62 -3.42 21.56 13.74
CA VAL A 62 -4.56 22.09 12.99
C VAL A 62 -4.51 23.62 13.00
N LYS A 63 -4.65 24.22 11.81
CA LYS A 63 -4.60 25.67 11.66
C LYS A 63 -5.82 26.36 12.30
N PRO A 64 -5.68 27.61 12.79
CA PRO A 64 -6.82 28.38 13.27
C PRO A 64 -7.92 28.48 12.19
N GLY A 65 -9.17 28.21 12.56
CA GLY A 65 -10.30 28.20 11.63
C GLY A 65 -10.59 26.86 10.94
N VAL A 66 -9.87 25.81 11.31
CA VAL A 66 -10.14 24.42 10.90
C VAL A 66 -10.66 23.62 12.10
N THR A 67 -11.75 22.89 11.92
CA THR A 67 -12.32 22.02 12.95
C THR A 67 -11.96 20.56 12.68
N LEU A 68 -11.29 19.90 13.62
CA LEU A 68 -11.02 18.46 13.57
C LEU A 68 -12.09 17.70 14.37
N THR A 69 -12.77 16.75 13.74
CA THR A 69 -13.83 15.96 14.37
C THR A 69 -13.55 14.46 14.25
N ASN A 70 -13.63 13.73 15.36
CA ASN A 70 -13.69 12.28 15.37
C ASN A 70 -15.16 11.83 15.34
N GLN A 71 -15.56 11.18 14.26
CA GLN A 71 -16.88 10.61 14.01
C GLN A 71 -16.87 9.08 14.00
N VAL A 72 -15.79 8.44 14.46
CA VAL A 72 -15.74 6.98 14.62
C VAL A 72 -16.83 6.54 15.62
N PRO A 73 -17.78 5.66 15.21
CA PRO A 73 -18.87 5.23 16.06
C PRO A 73 -18.37 4.58 17.36
N ALA A 74 -18.96 4.94 18.50
CA ALA A 74 -18.56 4.38 19.80
C ALA A 74 -18.87 2.88 19.94
N GLY A 75 -19.85 2.38 19.19
CA GLY A 75 -20.24 0.95 19.17
C GLY A 75 -19.58 0.14 18.05
N LEU A 76 -18.58 0.69 17.36
CA LEU A 76 -17.89 0.00 16.28
C LEU A 76 -17.15 -1.22 16.83
N ARG A 77 -17.32 -2.37 16.17
CA ARG A 77 -16.62 -3.59 16.56
C ARG A 77 -15.10 -3.43 16.39
N SER A 78 -14.31 -4.14 17.20
CA SER A 78 -12.87 -4.30 16.96
C SER A 78 -12.62 -5.16 15.71
N PHE A 79 -11.60 -4.81 14.93
CA PHE A 79 -11.16 -5.59 13.77
C PHE A 79 -9.77 -6.16 14.00
N VAL A 80 -9.41 -7.21 13.26
CA VAL A 80 -8.10 -7.84 13.35
C VAL A 80 -7.10 -7.08 12.48
N GLY A 81 -6.09 -6.46 13.09
CA GLY A 81 -5.09 -5.65 12.39
C GLY A 81 -3.90 -5.29 13.29
N ASP A 82 -3.00 -4.42 12.81
CA ASP A 82 -1.89 -3.91 13.61
C ASP A 82 -2.16 -2.48 14.07
N THR A 83 -2.44 -2.31 15.37
CA THR A 83 -2.75 -1.00 15.98
C THR A 83 -1.67 0.05 15.69
N THR A 84 -0.40 -0.33 15.67
CA THR A 84 0.72 0.61 15.46
C THR A 84 0.71 1.11 14.02
N ARG A 85 0.44 0.21 13.07
CA ARG A 85 0.39 0.55 11.64
C ARG A 85 -0.86 1.33 11.27
N VAL A 86 -2.02 0.98 11.86
CA VAL A 86 -3.25 1.76 11.72
C VAL A 86 -3.06 3.18 12.28
N HIS A 87 -2.40 3.31 13.44
CA HIS A 87 -2.03 4.62 13.98
C HIS A 87 -1.13 5.40 13.01
N GLN A 88 -0.10 4.77 12.44
CA GLN A 88 0.81 5.39 11.46
C GLN A 88 0.06 5.87 10.20
N ILE A 89 -0.83 5.04 9.66
CA ILE A 89 -1.72 5.39 8.55
C ILE A 89 -2.51 6.67 8.88
N LEU A 90 -3.20 6.69 10.02
CA LEU A 90 -4.07 7.80 10.40
C LEU A 90 -3.28 9.09 10.69
N VAL A 91 -2.09 9.00 11.27
CA VAL A 91 -1.19 10.16 11.46
C VAL A 91 -0.80 10.75 10.11
N ASN A 92 -0.46 9.93 9.12
CA ASN A 92 -0.09 10.42 7.79
C ASN A 92 -1.27 11.10 7.09
N LEU A 93 -2.46 10.51 7.14
CA LEU A 93 -3.65 11.08 6.50
C LEU A 93 -4.11 12.36 7.19
N LEU A 94 -4.30 12.33 8.52
CA LEU A 94 -4.72 13.53 9.26
C LEU A 94 -3.65 14.62 9.28
N GLY A 95 -2.36 14.24 9.27
CA GLY A 95 -1.25 15.18 9.13
C GLY A 95 -1.29 15.89 7.78
N ASN A 96 -1.55 15.16 6.69
CA ASN A 96 -1.75 15.75 5.37
C ASN A 96 -2.97 16.69 5.36
N SER A 97 -4.12 16.26 5.89
CA SER A 97 -5.32 17.10 5.96
C SER A 97 -5.07 18.38 6.78
N ALA A 98 -4.40 18.31 7.93
CA ALA A 98 -4.03 19.49 8.73
C ALA A 98 -3.06 20.42 7.99
N LYS A 99 -2.12 19.84 7.24
CA LYS A 99 -1.15 20.57 6.40
C LYS A 99 -1.84 21.33 5.26
N PHE A 100 -2.79 20.72 4.56
CA PHE A 100 -3.37 21.26 3.34
C PHE A 100 -4.72 21.99 3.52
N THR A 101 -5.35 21.87 4.69
CA THR A 101 -6.56 22.64 5.03
C THR A 101 -6.18 23.96 5.68
N SER A 102 -6.66 25.07 5.12
CA SER A 102 -6.41 26.42 5.67
C SER A 102 -7.60 26.99 6.44
N SER A 103 -8.81 26.57 6.10
CA SER A 103 -10.06 26.86 6.83
C SER A 103 -11.08 25.75 6.55
N GLY A 104 -12.05 25.55 7.44
CA GLY A 104 -13.13 24.58 7.26
C GLY A 104 -13.06 23.41 8.23
N SER A 105 -13.07 22.17 7.73
CA SER A 105 -13.14 20.98 8.60
C SER A 105 -12.32 19.80 8.12
N ILE A 106 -11.88 18.99 9.07
CA ILE A 106 -11.28 17.67 8.89
C ILE A 106 -12.12 16.69 9.70
N ARG A 107 -12.55 15.59 9.09
CA ARG A 107 -13.36 14.54 9.69
C ARG A 107 -12.64 13.20 9.57
N LEU A 108 -12.48 12.50 10.69
CA LEU A 108 -12.12 11.09 10.72
C LEU A 108 -13.37 10.30 11.08
N GLY A 109 -13.75 9.33 10.27
CA GLY A 109 -14.89 8.46 10.54
C GLY A 109 -14.63 7.03 10.13
N ALA A 110 -15.58 6.16 10.48
CA ALA A 110 -15.55 4.77 10.07
C ALA A 110 -16.95 4.21 9.90
N GLU A 111 -17.12 3.33 8.93
CA GLU A 111 -18.35 2.63 8.62
C GLU A 111 -18.09 1.11 8.64
N GLU A 112 -19.00 0.38 9.28
CA GLU A 112 -18.98 -1.07 9.32
C GLU A 112 -19.73 -1.65 8.12
N HIS A 113 -19.04 -2.47 7.35
CA HIS A 113 -19.63 -3.29 6.30
C HIS A 113 -19.48 -4.77 6.66
N ARG A 114 -20.19 -5.63 5.91
CA ARG A 114 -20.25 -7.07 6.20
C ARG A 114 -18.89 -7.77 6.27
N HIS A 115 -17.93 -7.36 5.43
CA HIS A 115 -16.64 -8.05 5.27
C HIS A 115 -15.42 -7.15 5.53
N HIS A 116 -15.64 -5.85 5.69
CA HIS A 116 -14.56 -4.89 5.92
C HIS A 116 -15.06 -3.71 6.76
N ILE A 117 -14.12 -2.99 7.33
CA ILE A 117 -14.30 -1.66 7.91
C ILE A 117 -13.81 -0.62 6.91
N ALA A 118 -14.66 0.37 6.61
CA ALA A 118 -14.29 1.52 5.81
C ALA A 118 -13.90 2.67 6.74
N ILE A 119 -12.63 3.07 6.73
CA ILE A 119 -12.11 4.18 7.55
C ILE A 119 -11.85 5.36 6.61
N PHE A 120 -12.40 6.53 6.90
CA PHE A 120 -12.24 7.69 6.02
C PHE A 120 -11.65 8.90 6.76
N VAL A 121 -10.81 9.63 6.04
CA VAL A 121 -10.36 10.97 6.41
C VAL A 121 -10.80 11.93 5.33
N GLN A 122 -11.67 12.87 5.69
CA GLN A 122 -12.21 13.87 4.79
C GLN A 122 -11.77 15.26 5.23
N ASP A 123 -11.30 16.07 4.31
CA ASP A 123 -10.98 17.47 4.55
C ASP A 123 -11.55 18.40 3.48
N THR A 124 -11.70 19.66 3.85
CA THR A 124 -12.11 20.76 2.97
C THR A 124 -10.91 21.60 2.55
N GLY A 125 -9.73 20.97 2.41
CA GLY A 125 -8.51 21.62 1.98
C GLY A 125 -8.48 21.90 0.48
N VAL A 126 -7.32 22.25 -0.05
CA VAL A 126 -7.15 22.73 -1.44
C VAL A 126 -7.56 21.73 -2.54
N GLY A 127 -7.79 20.47 -2.18
CA GLY A 127 -8.04 19.38 -3.11
C GLY A 127 -6.79 18.94 -3.86
N ILE A 128 -6.96 17.90 -4.68
CA ILE A 128 -5.94 17.28 -5.51
C ILE A 128 -6.46 17.32 -6.95
N LYS A 129 -5.60 17.70 -7.89
CA LYS A 129 -5.96 17.72 -9.31
C LYS A 129 -6.04 16.28 -9.84
N GLU A 130 -6.95 16.05 -10.77
CA GLU A 130 -7.20 14.72 -11.36
C GLU A 130 -5.93 14.07 -11.93
N ASP A 131 -5.08 14.86 -12.59
CA ASP A 131 -3.81 14.39 -13.16
C ASP A 131 -2.79 13.95 -12.10
N GLN A 132 -2.93 14.43 -10.86
CA GLN A 132 -2.04 14.09 -9.76
C GLN A 132 -2.53 12.86 -8.98
N ILE A 133 -3.83 12.55 -9.00
CA ILE A 133 -4.45 11.44 -8.23
C ILE A 133 -3.77 10.10 -8.54
N VAL A 134 -3.35 9.89 -9.79
CA VAL A 134 -2.71 8.63 -10.23
C VAL A 134 -1.38 8.40 -9.50
N ASP A 135 -0.64 9.47 -9.22
CA ASP A 135 0.76 9.41 -8.77
C ASP A 135 0.92 9.78 -7.29
N ILE A 136 -0.13 10.24 -6.58
CA ILE A 136 -0.01 10.70 -5.18
C ILE A 136 0.48 9.62 -4.20
N PHE A 137 0.33 8.34 -4.58
CA PHE A 137 0.78 7.22 -3.77
C PHE A 137 2.20 6.75 -4.12
N ASP A 138 2.82 7.35 -5.14
CA ASP A 138 4.16 6.98 -5.55
C ASP A 138 5.21 7.61 -4.62
N PRO A 139 6.25 6.86 -4.21
CA PRO A 139 7.28 7.38 -3.33
C PRO A 139 7.96 8.62 -3.89
N PHE A 140 8.16 9.63 -3.05
CA PHE A 140 8.85 10.88 -3.37
C PHE A 140 8.13 11.80 -4.36
N VAL A 141 6.91 11.46 -4.79
CA VAL A 141 6.09 12.38 -5.58
C VAL A 141 5.60 13.52 -4.69
N GLN A 142 5.91 14.74 -5.08
CA GLN A 142 5.36 15.95 -4.50
C GLN A 142 4.55 16.64 -5.59
N SER A 143 3.23 16.66 -5.44
CA SER A 143 2.36 17.41 -6.35
C SER A 143 2.81 18.87 -6.39
N ASP A 144 3.11 19.40 -7.58
CA ASP A 144 3.42 20.80 -7.85
C ASP A 144 2.18 21.68 -7.58
N MET A 145 1.85 21.85 -6.30
CA MET A 145 0.89 22.84 -5.84
C MET A 145 1.60 24.18 -5.93
N SER A 146 1.40 24.91 -7.02
CA SER A 146 2.09 26.17 -7.40
C SER A 146 1.92 27.35 -6.44
N THR A 147 1.50 27.11 -5.20
CA THR A 147 1.47 28.05 -4.06
C THR A 147 2.26 27.54 -2.83
N SER A 148 3.00 26.43 -2.95
CA SER A 148 3.58 25.66 -1.84
C SER A 148 5.01 26.03 -1.44
N ARG A 149 5.37 27.32 -1.43
CA ARG A 149 6.74 27.75 -1.07
C ARG A 149 7.16 27.47 0.39
N HIS A 150 6.39 26.69 1.17
CA HIS A 150 6.62 26.43 2.60
C HIS A 150 6.22 25.02 3.11
N TYR A 151 5.82 24.07 2.25
CA TYR A 151 5.25 22.80 2.71
C TYR A 151 6.24 21.63 2.67
N GLU A 152 7.17 21.59 3.63
CA GLU A 152 8.12 20.47 3.84
C GLU A 152 7.40 19.11 3.99
N GLY A 153 7.92 18.07 3.34
CA GLY A 153 7.50 16.67 3.49
C GLY A 153 8.37 15.76 2.63
N SER A 154 8.60 14.52 3.02
CA SER A 154 9.45 13.57 2.28
C SER A 154 8.80 12.99 1.02
N GLY A 155 7.49 13.21 0.82
CA GLY A 155 6.73 12.58 -0.26
C GLY A 155 6.49 11.08 -0.03
N LEU A 156 6.73 10.57 1.18
CA LEU A 156 6.55 9.15 1.51
C LEU A 156 5.25 8.84 2.23
N GLY A 157 4.60 9.84 2.85
CA GLY A 157 3.45 9.61 3.74
C GLY A 157 2.32 8.80 3.09
N LEU A 158 1.91 9.15 1.87
CA LEU A 158 0.84 8.43 1.16
C LEU A 158 1.31 7.08 0.62
N ALA A 159 2.55 6.96 0.15
CA ALA A 159 3.14 5.67 -0.23
C ALA A 159 3.14 4.67 0.95
N ILE A 160 3.52 5.15 2.14
CA ILE A 160 3.46 4.37 3.38
C ILE A 160 2.01 3.95 3.68
N VAL A 161 1.05 4.88 3.56
CA VAL A 161 -0.36 4.56 3.78
C VAL A 161 -0.81 3.45 2.85
N LYS A 162 -0.51 3.55 1.54
CA LYS A 162 -0.86 2.52 0.56
C LYS A 162 -0.25 1.17 0.92
N SER A 163 1.07 1.10 1.13
CA SER A 163 1.74 -0.16 1.43
C SER A 163 1.30 -0.79 2.76
N LEU A 164 1.05 0.01 3.79
CA LEU A 164 0.52 -0.51 5.06
C LEU A 164 -0.91 -1.02 4.89
N THR A 165 -1.74 -0.35 4.11
CA THR A 165 -3.12 -0.78 3.82
C THR A 165 -3.13 -2.10 3.06
N GLU A 166 -2.31 -2.21 2.01
CA GLU A 166 -2.15 -3.43 1.22
C GLU A 166 -1.59 -4.58 2.07
N ALA A 167 -0.64 -4.31 2.96
CA ALA A 167 -0.11 -5.31 3.89
C ALA A 167 -1.16 -5.85 4.90
N HIS A 168 -2.23 -5.09 5.15
CA HIS A 168 -3.40 -5.56 5.92
C HIS A 168 -4.42 -6.32 5.05
N GLY A 169 -4.15 -6.54 3.76
CA GLY A 169 -5.11 -7.10 2.81
C GLY A 169 -6.23 -6.14 2.43
N GLY A 170 -6.01 -4.84 2.63
CA GLY A 170 -6.98 -3.79 2.36
C GLY A 170 -6.73 -3.04 1.06
N THR A 171 -7.60 -2.05 0.79
CA THR A 171 -7.42 -1.10 -0.31
C THR A 171 -7.58 0.34 0.18
N ILE A 172 -6.99 1.29 -0.54
CA ILE A 172 -7.21 2.72 -0.31
C ILE A 172 -7.68 3.40 -1.59
N LYS A 173 -8.64 4.30 -1.46
CA LYS A 173 -9.15 5.16 -2.53
C LYS A 173 -9.08 6.62 -2.11
N VAL A 174 -9.02 7.50 -3.10
CA VAL A 174 -9.10 8.95 -2.91
C VAL A 174 -10.16 9.52 -3.84
N GLU A 175 -10.98 10.40 -3.31
CA GLU A 175 -11.90 11.25 -4.06
C GLU A 175 -11.55 12.69 -3.73
N SER A 176 -11.29 13.52 -4.73
CA SER A 176 -10.88 14.90 -4.48
C SER A 176 -11.31 15.83 -5.60
N SER A 177 -11.59 17.09 -5.24
CA SER A 177 -11.86 18.15 -6.18
C SER A 177 -11.14 19.43 -5.77
N THR A 178 -10.62 20.17 -6.75
CA THR A 178 -10.06 21.51 -6.55
C THR A 178 -11.11 22.62 -6.67
N ASP A 179 -12.31 22.31 -7.16
CA ASP A 179 -13.40 23.26 -7.39
C ASP A 179 -14.79 22.70 -7.04
N GLY A 180 -15.79 23.58 -7.08
CA GLY A 180 -17.19 23.24 -6.78
C GLY A 180 -17.50 22.97 -5.30
N ASP A 181 -18.72 22.48 -5.06
CA ASP A 181 -19.25 22.23 -3.71
C ASP A 181 -18.55 21.03 -3.00
N ASN A 182 -17.81 20.21 -3.75
CA ASN A 182 -17.04 19.06 -3.25
C ASN A 182 -15.54 19.35 -3.08
N HIS A 183 -15.16 20.63 -2.92
CA HIS A 183 -13.77 21.04 -2.72
C HIS A 183 -13.13 20.34 -1.50
N GLY A 184 -11.94 19.78 -1.71
CA GLY A 184 -11.20 19.03 -0.70
C GLY A 184 -10.90 17.60 -1.10
N SER A 185 -10.56 16.76 -0.13
CA SER A 185 -10.13 15.38 -0.36
C SER A 185 -10.78 14.44 0.65
N THR A 186 -11.15 13.24 0.19
CA THR A 186 -11.60 12.13 1.02
C THR A 186 -10.74 10.92 0.70
N PHE A 187 -9.97 10.47 1.69
CA PHE A 187 -9.22 9.23 1.63
C PHE A 187 -10.00 8.15 2.37
N THR A 188 -10.30 7.05 1.69
CA THR A 188 -11.07 5.94 2.24
C THR A 188 -10.27 4.66 2.17
N LEU A 189 -9.99 4.08 3.34
CA LEU A 189 -9.37 2.77 3.49
C LEU A 189 -10.44 1.71 3.71
N GLN A 190 -10.28 0.56 3.10
CA GLN A 190 -11.07 -0.63 3.36
C GLN A 190 -10.15 -1.68 3.93
N LEU A 191 -10.31 -2.00 5.22
CA LEU A 191 -9.55 -3.07 5.88
C LEU A 191 -10.49 -4.24 6.18
N PRO A 192 -10.09 -5.50 5.90
CA PRO A 192 -10.94 -6.64 6.19
C PRO A 192 -11.11 -6.81 7.72
N TRP A 193 -12.26 -7.33 8.15
CA TRP A 193 -12.54 -7.55 9.59
C TRP A 193 -11.64 -8.63 10.20
N GLU A 194 -11.42 -9.66 9.42
CA GLU A 194 -10.50 -10.75 9.67
C GLU A 194 -9.26 -10.40 8.84
N GLY A 195 -8.05 -10.50 9.41
CA GLY A 195 -6.81 -10.07 8.73
C GLY A 195 -6.63 -10.70 7.34
N PRO A 196 -5.55 -10.36 6.60
CA PRO A 196 -5.38 -10.79 5.21
C PRO A 196 -5.66 -12.29 5.05
N SER A 197 -6.71 -12.60 4.30
CA SER A 197 -7.06 -13.98 3.98
C SER A 197 -6.02 -14.46 2.95
N PRO A 198 -5.36 -15.62 3.12
CA PRO A 198 -4.48 -16.16 2.09
C PRO A 198 -5.22 -16.60 0.81
N GLN A 199 -6.50 -16.26 0.62
CA GLN A 199 -7.40 -16.90 -0.35
C GLN A 199 -8.02 -15.95 -1.38
N ASP A 200 -7.64 -14.67 -1.42
CA ASP A 200 -8.18 -13.73 -2.42
C ASP A 200 -7.37 -13.68 -3.74
N GLU A 201 -6.43 -14.63 -3.97
CA GLU A 201 -5.84 -14.86 -5.31
C GLU A 201 -6.72 -15.74 -6.23
N ASP A 202 -7.80 -16.36 -5.73
CA ASP A 202 -8.63 -17.28 -6.52
C ASP A 202 -10.07 -16.78 -6.73
N ILE A 203 -10.24 -15.78 -7.60
CA ILE A 203 -11.54 -15.53 -8.23
C ILE A 203 -11.40 -15.34 -9.75
N ASN A 204 -10.85 -16.33 -10.46
CA ASN A 204 -11.21 -16.52 -11.87
C ASN A 204 -11.10 -17.97 -12.38
N GLU A 205 -11.69 -18.94 -11.67
CA GLU A 205 -11.68 -20.35 -12.11
C GLU A 205 -13.06 -21.04 -12.09
N ARG A 206 -14.15 -20.27 -12.25
CA ARG A 206 -15.52 -20.83 -12.30
C ARG A 206 -16.07 -21.17 -13.70
N ASP A 207 -15.29 -20.97 -14.77
CA ASP A 207 -15.69 -21.36 -16.14
C ASP A 207 -14.74 -22.38 -16.81
N ALA A 208 -13.87 -23.06 -16.05
CA ALA A 208 -13.08 -24.16 -16.61
C ALA A 208 -13.89 -25.47 -16.60
N PRO A 209 -14.06 -26.17 -17.76
CA PRO A 209 -14.73 -27.46 -17.79
C PRO A 209 -13.92 -28.51 -17.01
N PRO A 210 -14.57 -29.49 -16.36
CA PRO A 210 -13.88 -30.43 -15.48
C PRO A 210 -12.85 -31.25 -16.27
N ALA A 211 -11.61 -31.25 -15.77
CA ALA A 211 -10.51 -32.06 -16.32
C ALA A 211 -10.83 -33.56 -16.23
N PRO A 212 -10.42 -34.37 -17.24
CA PRO A 212 -10.75 -35.79 -17.28
C PRO A 212 -10.05 -36.58 -16.16
N ALA A 213 -10.75 -37.59 -15.64
CA ALA A 213 -10.32 -38.44 -14.54
C ALA A 213 -9.04 -39.22 -14.86
N LYS A 214 -8.14 -39.30 -13.87
CA LYS A 214 -6.90 -40.06 -13.89
C LYS A 214 -7.18 -41.57 -13.85
N SER A 215 -7.36 -42.18 -15.01
CA SER A 215 -7.00 -43.57 -15.24
C SER A 215 -6.80 -43.74 -16.72
N ASP A 216 -5.54 -43.73 -17.17
CA ASP A 216 -5.03 -44.72 -18.12
C ASP A 216 -3.63 -44.34 -18.65
N LEU A 217 -2.72 -45.30 -18.48
CA LEU A 217 -1.62 -45.60 -19.40
C LEU A 217 -0.39 -44.67 -19.37
N LEU A 218 0.45 -44.87 -18.36
CA LEU A 218 1.89 -44.99 -18.63
C LEU A 218 2.12 -46.30 -19.38
N SER A 219 2.38 -46.26 -20.68
CA SER A 219 3.00 -47.38 -21.39
C SER A 219 4.53 -47.16 -21.44
N GLU A 220 5.29 -48.23 -21.17
CA GLU A 220 6.76 -48.22 -21.11
C GLU A 220 7.47 -47.82 -22.42
N HIS A 221 6.72 -47.62 -23.52
CA HIS A 221 7.27 -47.21 -24.81
C HIS A 221 7.68 -45.73 -24.88
N SER A 222 7.02 -44.85 -24.13
CA SER A 222 7.30 -43.40 -24.20
C SER A 222 8.60 -43.00 -23.50
N ILE A 223 9.10 -43.83 -22.57
CA ILE A 223 10.34 -43.56 -21.83
C ILE A 223 11.58 -43.91 -22.67
N LYS A 224 11.49 -44.87 -23.61
CA LYS A 224 12.63 -45.24 -24.47
C LYS A 224 13.00 -44.16 -25.48
N VAL A 225 12.01 -43.53 -26.11
CA VAL A 225 12.25 -42.46 -27.11
C VAL A 225 12.93 -41.24 -26.48
N PHE A 226 12.67 -40.97 -25.20
CA PHE A 226 13.23 -39.81 -24.50
C PHE A 226 14.70 -40.00 -24.07
N LYS A 227 15.09 -41.23 -23.69
CA LYS A 227 16.47 -41.54 -23.25
C LYS A 227 17.48 -41.68 -24.40
N GLU A 228 17.03 -42.00 -25.61
CA GLU A 228 17.90 -42.11 -26.79
C GLU A 228 18.40 -40.75 -27.29
N LYS A 229 17.63 -39.68 -27.04
CA LYS A 229 17.88 -38.34 -27.61
C LYS A 229 18.94 -37.52 -26.86
N TYR A 230 19.37 -37.93 -25.66
CA TYR A 230 20.25 -37.13 -24.78
C TYR A 230 21.44 -37.90 -24.20
N ARG A 231 21.98 -38.90 -24.93
CA ARG A 231 23.24 -39.56 -24.56
C ARG A 231 24.38 -39.07 -25.45
N THR A 232 25.08 -38.04 -24.99
CA THR A 232 26.50 -37.61 -25.22
C THR A 232 26.56 -36.08 -25.09
N GLY A 233 27.44 -35.43 -24.32
CA GLY A 233 28.58 -35.84 -23.53
C GLY A 233 29.13 -34.60 -22.81
N SER A 234 29.69 -34.84 -21.62
CA SER A 234 30.47 -33.95 -20.78
C SER A 234 31.67 -33.29 -21.49
N GLY A 235 31.99 -32.03 -21.17
CA GLY A 235 33.32 -31.47 -21.42
C GLY A 235 33.39 -29.93 -21.43
N GLU A 236 33.94 -29.38 -20.36
CA GLU A 236 34.72 -28.13 -20.22
C GLU A 236 34.60 -26.96 -21.23
N GLY A 237 34.38 -25.75 -20.68
CA GLY A 237 35.10 -24.53 -21.06
C GLY A 237 34.61 -23.72 -22.27
N GLY A 238 34.13 -22.49 -22.02
CA GLY A 238 34.08 -21.43 -23.04
C GLY A 238 32.87 -20.49 -22.99
N LYS A 239 33.08 -19.24 -22.58
CA LYS A 239 32.25 -18.06 -22.95
C LYS A 239 32.51 -17.70 -24.44
N PRO A 240 31.83 -16.68 -25.02
CA PRO A 240 30.40 -16.44 -25.25
C PRO A 240 30.15 -16.13 -26.76
N SER A 241 28.93 -15.78 -27.19
CA SER A 241 28.64 -14.77 -28.26
C SER A 241 27.28 -14.98 -28.94
N ALA A 242 26.74 -13.85 -29.41
CA ALA A 242 25.47 -13.59 -30.09
C ALA A 242 25.36 -14.16 -31.51
N ASP A 243 24.12 -14.09 -32.01
CA ASP A 243 23.61 -14.25 -33.39
C ASP A 243 23.30 -15.66 -33.90
N ALA A 244 22.00 -15.98 -33.97
CA ALA A 244 21.33 -16.80 -35.00
C ALA A 244 19.82 -16.87 -34.63
N GLU A 245 19.00 -16.02 -35.25
CA GLU A 245 18.22 -16.30 -36.46
C GLU A 245 16.84 -16.90 -36.21
N ARG A 246 15.87 -16.15 -36.72
CA ARG A 246 14.44 -16.38 -36.81
C ARG A 246 14.16 -17.64 -37.63
N VAL A 247 13.58 -18.66 -37.00
CA VAL A 247 12.93 -19.78 -37.69
C VAL A 247 11.44 -19.69 -37.44
N GLU A 248 10.71 -19.18 -38.44
CA GLU A 248 9.28 -19.42 -38.60
C GLU A 248 9.12 -20.89 -39.02
N SER A 249 8.45 -21.70 -38.19
CA SER A 249 7.91 -22.99 -38.61
C SER A 249 6.46 -23.12 -38.17
N SER A 250 5.61 -23.24 -39.18
CA SER A 250 4.17 -23.42 -39.21
C SER A 250 3.72 -24.76 -38.63
N ASP A 251 3.14 -24.75 -37.44
CA ASP A 251 2.20 -25.79 -36.97
C ASP A 251 1.24 -25.18 -35.93
N PRO A 252 -0.07 -25.01 -36.22
CA PRO A 252 -1.00 -24.30 -35.33
C PRO A 252 -1.57 -25.16 -34.20
N SER A 253 -0.94 -26.28 -33.85
CA SER A 253 -1.50 -27.27 -32.91
C SER A 253 -0.68 -27.53 -31.63
N ILE A 254 0.28 -26.66 -31.29
CA ILE A 254 1.03 -26.73 -30.02
C ILE A 254 0.99 -25.37 -29.32
N PRO A 255 0.35 -25.22 -28.14
CA PRO A 255 0.42 -23.98 -27.39
C PRO A 255 1.84 -23.77 -26.84
N LEU A 256 2.38 -22.56 -27.01
CA LEU A 256 3.71 -22.13 -26.54
C LEU A 256 3.93 -22.23 -25.02
N THR A 257 2.91 -22.61 -24.26
CA THR A 257 2.93 -22.73 -22.80
C THR A 257 3.72 -23.93 -22.28
N THR A 258 4.01 -24.93 -23.12
CA THR A 258 4.65 -26.18 -22.67
C THR A 258 6.18 -26.13 -22.64
N CYS A 259 6.81 -25.13 -23.27
CA CYS A 259 8.28 -25.07 -23.37
C CYS A 259 8.96 -24.42 -22.15
N THR A 260 8.27 -23.58 -21.38
CA THR A 260 8.89 -22.84 -20.27
C THR A 260 8.86 -23.58 -18.94
N VAL A 261 7.91 -24.51 -18.76
CA VAL A 261 7.71 -25.20 -17.47
C VAL A 261 8.76 -26.29 -17.21
N LEU A 262 9.40 -26.83 -18.26
CA LEU A 262 10.38 -27.91 -18.09
C LEU A 262 11.79 -27.45 -17.70
N ALA A 263 12.08 -26.14 -17.74
CA ALA A 263 13.41 -25.60 -17.43
C ALA A 263 13.62 -25.26 -15.94
N CYS A 264 12.59 -25.36 -15.09
CA CYS A 264 12.67 -24.98 -13.67
C CYS A 264 12.63 -26.17 -12.68
N GLN A 265 12.65 -27.43 -13.16
CA GLN A 265 12.62 -28.60 -12.27
C GLN A 265 13.74 -29.64 -12.54
N LEU A 266 14.82 -29.24 -13.21
CA LEU A 266 16.06 -30.01 -13.30
C LEU A 266 17.27 -29.14 -12.91
#